data_AF-A0A959V448-F1
#
_entry.id   AF-A0A959V448-F1
#
_cell.length_a   1.000
_cell.length_b   1.000
_cell.length_c   1.000
_cell.angle_alpha   90.00
_cell.angle_beta   90.00
_cell.angle_gamma   90.00
#
_symmetry.space_group_name_H-M   'P 1'
#
loop_
_entity.id
_entity.type
_entity.pdbx_description
1 polymer ?
#
loop_
_entity_poly.entity_id
_entity_poly.type
_entity_poly.pdbx_seq_one_letter_code
_entity_poly.pdbx_strand_id
1 'polypeptide(L)'
;MNLNEQRNAMRTTLTTLFAAGLLAASAQNSNVVNAYNYMQDGDLAKAAEYIEPAISHEATMGKDKTWRYRGDIYRMIGMGTDDALKAQFPDAMQKAIDS
;
A
#
# COMPACT_ATOMS: atom_id res chain seq x y z
N MET A 1 22.70 31.66 19.52
CA MET A 1 22.97 30.85 18.32
C MET A 1 23.28 31.80 17.18
N ASN A 2 24.45 31.71 16.56
CA ASN A 2 24.85 32.69 15.54
C ASN A 2 24.28 32.33 14.15
N LEU A 3 24.32 33.29 13.21
CA LEU A 3 23.75 33.14 11.86
C LEU A 3 24.32 31.96 11.06
N ASN A 4 25.58 31.58 11.28
CA ASN A 4 26.20 30.42 10.63
C ASN A 4 25.70 29.10 11.24
N GLU A 5 25.49 29.04 12.56
CA GLU A 5 24.89 27.88 13.23
C GLU A 5 23.43 27.68 12.81
N GLN A 6 22.66 28.77 12.69
CA GLN A 6 21.29 28.76 12.18
C GLN A 6 21.20 28.27 10.73
N ARG A 7 22.12 28.73 9.86
CA ARG A 7 22.18 28.31 8.45
C ARG A 7 22.56 26.83 8.29
N ASN A 8 23.49 26.34 9.11
CA ASN A 8 23.89 24.94 9.07
C ASN A 8 22.79 24.03 9.65
N ALA A 9 22.20 24.41 10.78
CA ALA A 9 21.05 23.70 11.35
C ALA A 9 19.88 23.65 10.35
N MET A 10 19.54 24.76 9.68
CA MET A 10 18.47 24.78 8.68
C MET A 10 18.76 23.86 7.48
N ARG A 11 20.00 23.84 6.98
CA ARG A 11 20.43 22.91 5.91
C ARG A 11 20.37 21.46 6.35
N THR A 12 20.81 21.15 7.56
CA THR A 12 20.74 19.81 8.13
C THR A 12 19.29 19.37 8.34
N THR A 13 18.41 20.25 8.83
CA THR A 13 16.98 19.97 8.99
C THR A 13 16.28 19.75 7.65
N LEU A 14 16.56 20.59 6.63
CA LEU A 14 15.99 20.42 5.27
C LEU A 14 16.43 19.09 4.63
N THR A 15 17.70 18.72 4.81
CA THR A 15 18.25 17.48 4.22
C THR A 15 17.66 16.24 4.89
N THR A 16 17.42 16.29 6.21
CA THR A 16 16.82 15.19 6.96
C THR A 16 15.34 14.98 6.60
N LEU A 17 14.58 16.06 6.41
CA LEU A 17 13.18 16.00 5.98
C LEU A 17 13.02 15.44 4.56
N PHE A 18 13.95 15.74 3.65
CA PHE A 18 13.92 15.24 2.27
C PHE A 18 14.20 13.74 2.19
N ALA A 19 15.11 13.21 3.04
CA ALA A 19 15.43 11.79 3.07
C ALA A 19 14.27 10.91 3.58
N ALA A 20 13.44 11.42 4.51
CA ALA A 20 12.29 10.68 5.04
C ALA A 20 11.20 10.42 3.99
N GLY A 21 10.97 11.38 3.07
CA GLY A 21 9.98 11.22 1.99
C GLY A 21 10.35 10.15 0.96
N LEU A 22 11.63 10.00 0.63
CA LEU A 22 12.11 9.02 -0.34
C LEU A 22 11.98 7.57 0.17
N LEU A 23 12.14 7.34 1.47
CA LEU A 23 12.00 6.02 2.09
C LEU A 23 10.53 5.55 2.12
N ALA A 24 9.59 6.46 2.37
CA ALA A 24 8.16 6.15 2.39
C ALA A 24 7.64 5.68 1.01
N ALA A 25 8.13 6.28 -0.08
CA ALA A 25 7.74 5.92 -1.44
C ALA A 25 8.21 4.50 -1.86
N SER A 26 9.35 4.04 -1.34
CA SER A 26 9.85 2.68 -1.63
C SER A 26 9.00 1.61 -0.96
N ALA A 27 8.57 1.82 0.28
CA ALA A 27 7.80 0.85 1.06
C ALA A 27 6.48 0.46 0.38
N GLN A 28 5.73 1.42 -0.18
CA GLN A 28 4.45 1.11 -0.81
C GLN A 28 4.58 0.35 -2.13
N ASN A 29 5.68 0.52 -2.87
CA ASN A 29 5.94 -0.32 -4.03
C ASN A 29 6.17 -1.78 -3.65
N SER A 30 6.89 -2.02 -2.55
CA SER A 30 7.05 -3.37 -1.99
C SER A 30 5.73 -3.95 -1.50
N ASN A 31 4.84 -3.13 -0.95
CA ASN A 31 3.50 -3.57 -0.57
C ASN A 31 2.69 -4.08 -1.76
N VAL A 32 2.72 -3.40 -2.92
CA VAL A 32 2.05 -3.90 -4.13
C VAL A 32 2.62 -5.25 -4.59
N VAL A 33 3.94 -5.44 -4.48
CA VAL A 33 4.59 -6.72 -4.83
C VAL A 33 4.23 -7.82 -3.85
N ASN A 34 4.26 -7.54 -2.54
CA ASN A 34 3.88 -8.49 -1.51
C ASN A 34 2.41 -8.89 -1.61
N ALA A 35 1.51 -7.93 -1.87
CA ALA A 35 0.10 -8.21 -2.11
C ALA A 35 -0.09 -9.18 -3.27
N TYR A 36 0.62 -8.97 -4.39
CA TYR A 36 0.61 -9.91 -5.51
C TYR A 36 1.11 -11.31 -5.11
N ASN A 37 2.22 -11.39 -4.39
CA ASN A 37 2.79 -12.68 -3.96
C ASN A 37 1.82 -13.44 -3.03
N TYR A 38 1.29 -12.79 -2.00
CA TYR A 38 0.32 -13.42 -1.10
C TYR A 38 -0.98 -13.80 -1.81
N MET A 39 -1.41 -13.03 -2.81
CA MET A 39 -2.53 -13.40 -3.67
C MET A 39 -2.24 -14.69 -4.45
N GLN A 40 -1.03 -14.85 -5.01
CA GLN A 40 -0.62 -16.09 -5.68
C GLN A 40 -0.50 -17.28 -4.71
N ASP A 41 -0.06 -17.03 -3.47
CA ASP A 41 0.06 -18.03 -2.42
C ASP A 41 -1.31 -18.41 -1.81
N GLY A 42 -2.38 -17.67 -2.13
CA GLY A 42 -3.73 -17.87 -1.62
C GLY A 42 -3.99 -17.28 -0.23
N ASP A 43 -3.01 -16.60 0.38
CA ASP A 43 -3.19 -15.85 1.63
C ASP A 43 -3.83 -14.49 1.34
N LEU A 44 -5.11 -14.53 0.97
CA LEU A 44 -5.86 -13.37 0.49
C LEU A 44 -6.09 -12.32 1.58
N ALA A 45 -6.20 -12.72 2.86
CA ALA A 45 -6.31 -11.78 3.97
C ALA A 45 -5.05 -10.91 4.08
N LYS A 46 -3.88 -11.54 3.99
CA LYS A 46 -2.60 -10.83 4.00
C LYS A 46 -2.38 -10.04 2.71
N ALA A 47 -2.82 -10.55 1.56
CA ALA A 47 -2.80 -9.79 0.33
C ALA A 47 -3.60 -8.48 0.45
N ALA A 48 -4.79 -8.53 1.05
CA ALA A 48 -5.61 -7.35 1.32
C ALA A 48 -4.92 -6.37 2.27
N GLU A 49 -4.27 -6.85 3.34
CA GLU A 49 -3.49 -6.03 4.28
C GLU A 49 -2.42 -5.19 3.57
N TYR A 50 -1.70 -5.78 2.61
CA TYR A 50 -0.65 -5.08 1.88
C TYR A 50 -1.18 -4.13 0.80
N ILE A 51 -2.30 -4.45 0.12
CA ILE A 51 -2.77 -3.63 -1.01
C ILE A 51 -3.51 -2.35 -0.58
N GLU A 52 -4.22 -2.37 0.56
CA GLU A 52 -4.99 -1.22 1.06
C GLU A 52 -4.16 0.06 1.30
N PRO A 53 -3.00 0.03 1.98
CA PRO A 53 -2.18 1.24 2.11
C PRO A 53 -1.59 1.72 0.77
N ALA A 54 -1.46 0.83 -0.23
CA ALA A 54 -0.90 1.18 -1.52
C ALA A 54 -1.88 1.96 -2.42
N ILE A 55 -3.20 1.81 -2.24
CA ILE A 55 -4.18 2.57 -3.02
C ILE A 55 -4.29 4.04 -2.60
N SER A 56 -3.88 4.39 -1.38
CA SER A 56 -3.93 5.77 -0.88
C SER A 56 -2.61 6.54 -1.00
N HIS A 57 -1.53 5.87 -1.41
CA HIS A 57 -0.20 6.49 -1.42
C HIS A 57 0.16 7.05 -2.80
N GLU A 58 0.65 8.29 -2.87
CA GLU A 58 0.95 9.02 -4.10
C GLU A 58 1.80 8.22 -5.11
N ALA A 59 2.79 7.47 -4.63
CA ALA A 59 3.69 6.68 -5.48
C ALA A 59 3.04 5.44 -6.12
N THR A 60 1.87 5.01 -5.65
CA THR A 60 1.24 3.74 -6.05
C THR A 60 -0.23 3.87 -6.44
N MET A 61 -0.94 4.89 -5.96
CA MET A 61 -2.36 5.15 -6.26
C MET A 61 -2.63 5.43 -7.74
N GLY A 62 -1.65 5.93 -8.49
CA GLY A 62 -1.79 6.16 -9.93
C GLY A 62 -1.43 4.94 -10.81
N LYS A 63 -1.03 3.81 -10.20
CA LYS A 63 -0.56 2.64 -10.95
C LYS A 63 -1.70 1.65 -11.17
N ASP A 64 -1.97 1.34 -12.42
CA ASP A 64 -2.95 0.31 -12.85
C ASP A 64 -2.82 -0.99 -12.04
N LYS A 65 -1.61 -1.53 -11.91
CA LYS A 65 -1.37 -2.78 -11.17
C LYS A 65 -1.86 -2.75 -9.71
N THR A 66 -1.85 -1.59 -9.05
CA THR A 66 -2.29 -1.48 -7.65
C THR A 66 -3.79 -1.77 -7.56
N TRP A 67 -4.57 -1.15 -8.45
CA TRP A 67 -6.02 -1.31 -8.51
C TRP A 67 -6.41 -2.68 -9.05
N ARG A 68 -5.75 -3.15 -10.11
CA ARG A 68 -5.99 -4.48 -10.65
C ARG A 68 -5.78 -5.58 -9.61
N TYR A 69 -4.68 -5.52 -8.84
CA TYR A 69 -4.43 -6.51 -7.79
C TYR A 69 -5.45 -6.42 -6.66
N ARG A 70 -5.85 -5.20 -6.28
CA ARG A 70 -6.92 -5.02 -5.30
C ARG A 70 -8.23 -5.66 -5.77
N GLY A 71 -8.62 -5.41 -7.02
CA GLY A 71 -9.80 -5.99 -7.65
C GLY A 71 -9.76 -7.53 -7.63
N ASP A 72 -8.63 -8.11 -8.05
CA ASP A 72 -8.45 -9.55 -8.06
C ASP A 72 -8.48 -10.18 -6.67
N ILE A 73 -7.79 -9.60 -5.69
CA ILE A 73 -7.77 -10.07 -4.29
C ILE A 73 -9.21 -10.15 -3.77
N TYR A 74 -9.97 -9.06 -3.88
CA TYR A 74 -11.32 -9.03 -3.33
C TYR A 74 -12.33 -9.83 -4.13
N ARG A 75 -12.16 -9.94 -5.46
CA ARG A 75 -12.95 -10.87 -6.27
C ARG A 75 -12.70 -12.32 -5.84
N MET A 76 -11.46 -12.70 -5.60
CA MET A 76 -11.10 -14.05 -5.13
C MET A 76 -11.67 -14.33 -3.74
N ILE A 77 -11.66 -13.35 -2.83
CA ILE A 77 -12.30 -13.47 -1.51
C ILE A 77 -13.82 -13.66 -1.69
N GLY A 78 -14.49 -12.76 -2.40
CA GLY A 78 -15.95 -12.75 -2.50
C GLY A 78 -16.53 -13.93 -3.28
N MET A 79 -15.83 -14.41 -4.31
CA MET A 79 -16.24 -15.57 -5.12
C MET A 79 -15.72 -16.91 -4.58
N GLY A 80 -14.86 -16.88 -3.56
CA GLY A 80 -14.27 -18.06 -2.95
C GLY A 80 -15.27 -18.87 -2.10
N THR A 81 -14.82 -20.04 -1.66
CA THR A 81 -15.60 -20.96 -0.81
C THR A 81 -15.25 -20.86 0.68
N ASP A 82 -14.28 -20.02 1.05
CA ASP A 82 -13.91 -19.79 2.45
C ASP A 82 -14.88 -18.79 3.11
N ASP A 83 -15.88 -19.34 3.80
CA ASP A 83 -16.90 -18.52 4.46
C ASP A 83 -16.36 -17.73 5.65
N ALA A 84 -15.31 -18.21 6.34
CA ALA A 84 -14.69 -17.48 7.44
C ALA A 84 -13.94 -16.25 6.94
N LEU A 85 -13.25 -16.38 5.80
CA LEU A 85 -12.59 -15.26 5.14
C LEU A 85 -13.61 -14.26 4.57
N LYS A 86 -14.67 -14.74 3.91
CA LYS A 86 -15.76 -13.87 3.43
C LYS A 86 -16.42 -13.08 4.56
N ALA A 87 -16.60 -13.70 5.73
CA ALA A 87 -17.14 -13.02 6.91
C ALA A 87 -16.23 -11.89 7.42
N GLN A 88 -14.90 -11.99 7.24
CA GLN A 88 -13.95 -10.91 7.58
C GLN A 88 -13.98 -9.77 6.56
N PHE A 89 -14.37 -10.04 5.32
CA PHE A 89 -14.45 -9.07 4.23
C PHE A 89 -15.85 -9.04 3.62
N PRO A 90 -16.89 -8.60 4.38
CA PRO A 90 -18.27 -8.61 3.92
C PRO A 90 -18.52 -7.68 2.71
N ASP A 91 -17.62 -6.73 2.48
CA ASP A 91 -17.64 -5.78 1.37
C ASP A 91 -16.70 -6.17 0.21
N ALA A 92 -16.14 -7.38 0.21
CA ALA A 92 -15.18 -7.82 -0.80
C ALA A 92 -15.69 -7.61 -2.23
N MET A 93 -16.91 -8.06 -2.56
CA MET A 93 -17.44 -7.87 -3.91
C MET A 93 -17.59 -6.40 -4.30
N GLN A 94 -17.94 -5.52 -3.36
CA GLN A 94 -18.00 -4.09 -3.63
C GLN A 94 -16.61 -3.51 -3.87
N LYS A 95 -15.63 -3.85 -3.03
CA LYS A 95 -14.24 -3.43 -3.22
C LYS A 95 -13.64 -3.93 -4.53
N ALA A 96 -14.04 -5.11 -4.98
CA ALA A 96 -13.62 -5.65 -6.28
C ALA A 96 -14.16 -4.81 -7.45
N ILE A 97 -15.40 -4.30 -7.34
CA ILE A 97 -16.03 -3.44 -8.34
C ILE A 97 -15.45 -2.02 -8.32
N ASP A 98 -15.13 -1.51 -7.13
CA ASP A 98 -14.58 -0.16 -6.93
C ASP A 98 -13.10 -0.03 -7.31
N SER A 99 -12.45 -1.14 -7.69
CA SER A 99 -11.04 -1.19 -8.08
C SER A 99 -10.90 -1.06 -9.59
#